data_AF-F6D8P9-F1
#
_entry.id   AF-F6D8P9-F1
#
_cell.length_a   1.000
_cell.length_b   1.000
_cell.length_c   1.000
_cell.angle_alpha   90.00
_cell.angle_beta   90.00
_cell.angle_gamma   90.00
#
_symmetry.space_group_name_H-M   'P 1'
#
loop_
_entity.id
_entity.type
_entity.pdbx_description
1 polymer ?
#
loop_
_entity_poly.entity_id
_entity_poly.type
_entity_poly.pdbx_seq_one_letter_code
_entity_poly.pdbx_strand_id
1 'polypeptide(L)'
;MLQWQKVKNLPVITALSLGLSGVALSPQSLAERNFALATPVVVLMPHVMPNADLLELTPEQRQEARLIANQMNHEREDNEILTRSLRREMWELLSGAQQPDAKELENLVKLISEAEQARVAMSVECATRLRATLTADQWELLVDLASDLQ
;
A
#
# COMPACT_ATOMS: atom_id res chain seq x y z
N MET A 1 -52.62 -31.38 -40.56
CA MET A 1 -52.54 -30.74 -41.89
C MET A 1 -51.74 -29.45 -41.76
N LEU A 2 -50.63 -29.33 -42.49
CA LEU A 2 -49.87 -28.10 -42.70
C LEU A 2 -50.53 -27.27 -43.82
N GLN A 3 -50.66 -25.95 -43.64
CA GLN A 3 -50.57 -24.88 -44.66
C GLN A 3 -50.32 -23.55 -43.90
N TRP A 4 -49.11 -23.02 -43.75
CA TRP A 4 -48.29 -22.18 -44.65
C TRP A 4 -48.97 -20.94 -45.28
N GLN A 5 -48.60 -19.78 -44.72
CA GLN A 5 -48.27 -18.48 -45.32
C GLN A 5 -49.37 -17.57 -45.89
N LYS A 6 -49.41 -16.34 -45.36
CA LYS A 6 -48.87 -15.16 -46.07
C LYS A 6 -48.60 -13.97 -45.14
N VAL A 7 -47.34 -13.56 -45.17
CA VAL A 7 -46.76 -12.34 -44.60
C VAL A 7 -47.28 -11.12 -45.36
N LYS A 8 -47.50 -9.99 -44.67
CA LYS A 8 -47.29 -8.65 -45.24
C LYS A 8 -47.29 -7.56 -44.14
N ASN A 9 -46.21 -6.79 -44.16
CA ASN A 9 -46.07 -5.38 -43.74
C ASN A 9 -45.51 -5.08 -42.33
N LEU A 10 -44.17 -5.02 -42.29
CA LEU A 10 -43.32 -4.05 -41.57
C LEU A 10 -43.78 -2.59 -41.82
N PRO A 11 -43.30 -1.55 -41.09
CA PRO A 11 -42.21 -1.49 -40.09
C PRO A 11 -42.53 -0.66 -38.83
N VAL A 12 -41.73 -0.76 -37.76
CA VAL A 12 -41.00 0.37 -37.12
C VAL A 12 -39.90 -0.27 -36.29
N ILE A 13 -38.66 -0.17 -36.77
CA ILE A 13 -37.47 -0.50 -35.99
C ILE A 13 -37.21 0.73 -35.12
N THR A 14 -37.67 0.72 -33.88
CA THR A 14 -37.17 1.63 -32.86
C THR A 14 -35.79 1.11 -32.48
N ALA A 15 -34.76 1.67 -33.10
CA ALA A 15 -33.38 1.45 -32.70
C ALA A 15 -33.20 2.02 -31.29
N LEU A 16 -33.46 1.20 -30.26
CA LEU A 16 -33.07 1.52 -28.90
C LEU A 16 -31.56 1.35 -28.83
N SER A 17 -30.91 2.50 -28.81
CA SER A 17 -29.49 2.70 -28.67
C SER A 17 -28.93 1.78 -27.59
N LEU A 18 -27.97 0.93 -27.97
CA LEU A 18 -27.07 0.30 -27.00
C LEU A 18 -26.31 1.42 -26.29
N GLY A 19 -26.85 1.87 -25.16
CA GLY A 19 -26.06 2.53 -24.13
C GLY A 19 -25.15 1.48 -23.54
N LEU A 20 -24.00 1.23 -24.19
CA LEU A 20 -22.83 0.74 -23.48
C LEU A 20 -22.48 1.83 -22.46
N SER A 21 -23.08 1.74 -21.28
CA SER A 21 -22.48 2.26 -20.06
C SER A 21 -21.21 1.45 -19.85
N GLY A 22 -20.17 1.81 -20.60
CA GLY A 22 -18.81 1.49 -20.25
C GLY A 22 -18.65 2.02 -18.83
N VAL A 23 -18.64 1.10 -17.87
CA VAL A 23 -18.19 1.39 -16.53
C VAL A 23 -16.75 1.81 -16.73
N ALA A 24 -16.53 3.12 -16.86
CA ALA A 24 -15.21 3.70 -16.81
C ALA A 24 -14.71 3.34 -15.42
N LEU A 25 -13.93 2.26 -15.35
CA LEU A 25 -13.12 1.97 -14.19
C LEU A 25 -12.15 3.14 -14.10
N SER A 26 -12.51 4.12 -13.28
CA SER A 26 -11.65 5.26 -12.98
C SER A 26 -10.31 4.70 -12.51
N PRO A 27 -9.18 5.12 -13.11
CA PRO A 27 -7.84 4.68 -12.71
C PRO A 27 -7.51 5.06 -11.24
N GLN A 28 -8.33 5.91 -10.61
CA GLN A 28 -8.23 6.28 -9.20
C GLN A 28 -8.31 5.09 -8.21
N SER A 29 -8.86 3.93 -8.60
CA SER A 29 -8.95 2.75 -7.73
C SER A 29 -7.64 1.94 -7.60
N LEU A 30 -6.64 2.21 -8.45
CA LEU A 30 -5.32 1.59 -8.34
C LEU A 30 -4.38 2.42 -7.45
N ALA A 31 -4.56 3.74 -7.44
CA ALA A 31 -3.74 4.63 -6.64
C ALA A 31 -3.93 4.43 -5.12
N GLU A 32 -5.18 4.22 -4.67
CA GLU A 32 -5.47 3.94 -3.25
C GLU A 32 -4.86 2.62 -2.75
N ARG A 33 -4.55 1.65 -3.62
CA ARG A 33 -4.09 0.31 -3.19
C ARG A 33 -2.66 0.29 -2.67
N ASN A 34 -1.77 1.15 -3.17
CA ASN A 34 -0.38 1.18 -2.72
C ASN A 34 -0.21 1.96 -1.40
N PHE A 35 -1.05 2.96 -1.14
CA PHE A 35 -1.13 3.62 0.17
C PHE A 35 -1.75 2.71 1.25
N ALA A 36 -2.53 1.70 0.88
CA ALA A 36 -3.30 0.89 1.82
C ALA A 36 -2.47 -0.11 2.67
N LEU A 37 -1.21 -0.39 2.30
CA LEU A 37 -0.39 -1.42 2.99
C LEU A 37 0.98 -0.93 3.47
N ALA A 38 1.50 0.15 2.89
CA ALA A 38 2.75 0.77 3.32
C ALA A 38 2.46 1.93 4.29
N THR A 39 3.26 2.04 5.34
CA THR A 39 3.20 3.21 6.20
C THR A 39 3.69 4.44 5.42
N PRO A 40 3.11 5.64 5.64
CA PRO A 40 3.37 6.81 4.79
C PRO A 40 4.85 7.12 4.60
N VAL A 41 5.67 6.93 5.64
CA VAL A 41 7.11 7.20 5.58
C VAL A 41 7.87 6.31 4.59
N VAL A 42 7.44 5.05 4.40
CA VAL A 42 8.07 4.13 3.45
C VAL A 42 7.84 4.60 2.01
N VAL A 43 6.69 5.23 1.77
CA VAL A 43 6.34 5.84 0.49
C VAL A 43 7.07 7.17 0.30
N LEU A 44 7.13 8.01 1.32
CA LEU A 44 7.64 9.38 1.21
C LEU A 44 9.18 9.47 1.20
N MET A 45 9.88 8.71 2.04
CA MET A 45 11.33 8.84 2.23
C MET A 45 12.17 8.67 0.95
N PRO A 46 11.86 7.75 0.02
CA PRO A 46 12.55 7.65 -1.26
C PRO A 46 12.53 8.94 -2.10
N HIS A 47 11.59 9.86 -1.85
CA HIS A 47 11.45 11.11 -2.59
C HIS A 47 12.13 12.30 -1.91
N VAL A 48 12.54 12.20 -0.64
CA VAL A 48 13.08 13.36 0.11
C VAL A 48 14.44 13.79 -0.44
N MET A 49 15.42 12.91 -0.41
CA MET A 49 16.80 13.27 -0.79
C MET A 49 16.99 13.48 -2.31
N PRO A 50 16.38 12.67 -3.21
CA PRO A 50 16.47 12.92 -4.64
C PRO A 50 15.84 14.25 -5.08
N ASN A 51 14.86 14.76 -4.33
CA ASN A 51 14.20 16.04 -4.61
C ASN A 51 14.63 17.15 -3.63
N ALA A 52 15.75 17.01 -2.92
CA ALA A 52 16.14 17.94 -1.86
C ALA A 52 16.29 19.39 -2.33
N ASP A 53 16.68 19.60 -3.59
CA ASP A 53 16.80 20.95 -4.16
C ASP A 53 15.44 21.51 -4.56
N LEU A 54 14.54 20.68 -5.10
CA LEU A 54 13.16 21.04 -5.42
C LEU A 54 12.33 21.34 -4.16
N LEU A 55 12.59 20.59 -3.09
CA LEU A 55 12.03 20.81 -1.76
C LEU A 55 12.73 21.95 -1.00
N GLU A 56 13.76 22.57 -1.59
CA GLU A 56 14.54 23.65 -0.98
C GLU A 56 15.05 23.31 0.44
N LEU A 57 15.47 22.05 0.66
CA LEU A 57 15.86 21.58 1.99
C LEU A 57 17.12 22.31 2.47
N THR A 58 17.07 22.83 3.70
CA THR A 58 18.25 23.39 4.37
C THR A 58 19.28 22.30 4.70
N PRO A 59 20.55 22.65 4.96
CA PRO A 59 21.55 21.68 5.41
C PRO A 59 21.12 20.87 6.64
N GLU A 60 20.43 21.51 7.59
CA GLU A 60 19.91 20.87 8.81
C GLU A 60 18.79 19.89 8.49
N GLN A 61 17.85 20.28 7.62
CA GLN A 61 16.78 19.38 7.17
C GLN A 61 17.32 18.17 6.40
N ARG A 62 18.34 18.37 5.55
CA ARG A 62 19.01 17.28 4.83
C ARG A 62 19.72 16.33 5.79
N GLN A 63 20.34 16.85 6.85
CA GLN A 63 20.98 16.02 7.86
C GLN A 63 19.93 15.19 8.63
N GLU A 64 18.84 15.82 9.07
CA GLU A 64 17.77 15.11 9.78
C GLU A 64 17.10 14.05 8.90
N ALA A 65 16.82 14.36 7.64
CA ALA A 65 16.29 13.39 6.67
C ALA A 65 17.22 12.17 6.51
N ARG A 66 18.55 12.37 6.51
CA ARG A 66 19.52 11.26 6.48
C ARG A 66 19.51 10.46 7.78
N LEU A 67 19.35 11.10 8.93
CA LEU A 67 19.24 10.40 10.22
C LEU A 67 17.98 9.53 10.28
N ILE A 68 16.84 10.07 9.85
CA ILE A 68 15.58 9.33 9.74
C ILE A 68 15.75 8.11 8.81
N ALA A 69 16.41 8.28 7.66
CA ALA A 69 16.67 7.18 6.72
C ALA A 69 17.62 6.11 7.28
N ASN A 70 18.69 6.51 7.95
CA ASN A 70 19.78 5.61 8.36
C ASN A 70 19.47 4.84 9.64
N GLN A 71 18.94 5.53 10.67
CA GLN A 71 18.67 4.92 11.98
C GLN A 71 17.66 3.77 11.87
N MET A 72 16.80 3.84 10.86
CA MET A 72 15.65 2.97 10.71
C MET A 72 15.88 1.82 9.75
N ASN A 73 16.96 1.83 8.97
CA ASN A 73 17.23 0.71 8.06
C ASN A 73 17.59 -0.58 8.81
N HIS A 74 18.32 -0.49 9.92
CA HIS A 74 18.73 -1.70 10.67
C HIS A 74 17.57 -2.31 11.45
N GLU A 75 16.91 -1.52 12.31
CA GLU A 75 15.80 -2.01 13.15
C GLU A 75 14.58 -2.44 12.31
N ARG A 76 14.33 -1.79 11.18
CA ARG A 76 13.26 -2.19 10.25
C ARG A 76 13.59 -3.51 9.57
N GLU A 77 14.82 -3.67 9.06
CA GLU A 77 15.23 -4.92 8.40
C GLU A 77 15.19 -6.10 9.39
N ASP A 78 15.69 -5.91 10.62
CA ASP A 78 15.63 -6.93 11.67
C ASP A 78 14.19 -7.34 11.98
N ASN A 79 13.27 -6.39 12.13
CA ASN A 79 11.85 -6.66 12.35
C ASN A 79 11.20 -7.37 11.15
N GLU A 80 11.57 -7.00 9.92
CA GLU A 80 11.05 -7.64 8.71
C GLU A 80 11.53 -9.09 8.57
N ILE A 81 12.82 -9.34 8.87
CA ILE A 81 13.40 -10.69 8.91
C ILE A 81 12.72 -11.53 10.00
N LEU A 82 12.58 -10.99 11.21
CA LEU A 82 11.95 -11.67 12.34
C LEU A 82 10.51 -12.05 12.01
N THR A 83 9.70 -11.11 11.52
CA THR A 83 8.29 -11.37 11.24
C THR A 83 8.12 -12.39 10.11
N ARG A 84 8.97 -12.34 9.07
CA ARG A 84 8.98 -13.37 8.01
C ARG A 84 9.36 -14.75 8.55
N SER A 85 10.32 -14.81 9.47
CA SER A 85 10.73 -16.05 10.13
C SER A 85 9.58 -16.65 10.94
N LEU A 86 8.94 -15.86 11.80
CA LEU A 86 7.83 -16.31 12.65
C LEU A 86 6.61 -16.78 11.83
N ARG A 87 6.30 -16.09 10.73
CA ARG A 87 5.22 -16.51 9.82
C ARG A 87 5.54 -17.82 9.11
N ARG A 88 6.81 -18.05 8.76
CA ARG A 88 7.25 -19.31 8.17
C ARG A 88 7.10 -20.45 9.17
N GLU A 89 7.56 -20.26 10.40
CA GLU A 89 7.43 -21.24 11.47
C GLU A 89 5.95 -21.59 11.74
N MET A 90 5.08 -20.58 11.80
CA MET A 90 3.64 -20.79 11.93
C MET A 90 3.05 -21.57 10.74
N TRP A 91 3.50 -21.30 9.52
CA TRP A 91 3.08 -22.04 8.33
C TRP A 91 3.55 -23.49 8.38
N GLU A 92 4.79 -23.76 8.80
CA GLU A 92 5.35 -25.11 8.93
C GLU A 92 4.57 -25.93 9.96
N LEU A 93 4.21 -25.36 11.11
CA LEU A 93 3.39 -26.02 12.13
C LEU A 93 1.97 -26.33 11.63
N LEU A 94 1.33 -25.39 10.93
CA LEU A 94 -0.04 -25.56 10.44
C LEU A 94 -0.15 -26.48 9.22
N SER A 95 0.92 -26.60 8.43
CA SER A 95 0.97 -27.46 7.22
C SER A 95 1.53 -28.86 7.50
N GLY A 96 2.07 -29.10 8.69
CA GLY A 96 2.59 -30.39 9.12
C GLY A 96 1.53 -31.49 9.21
N ALA A 97 1.98 -32.74 9.20
CA ALA A 97 1.10 -33.92 9.32
C ALA A 97 0.61 -34.15 10.77
N GLN A 98 1.28 -33.56 11.75
CA GLN A 98 0.91 -33.62 13.17
C GLN A 98 0.00 -32.45 13.53
N GLN A 99 -0.89 -32.68 14.49
CA GLN A 99 -1.69 -31.59 15.04
C GLN A 99 -0.77 -30.63 15.82
N PRO A 100 -0.74 -29.33 15.47
CA PRO A 100 0.15 -28.36 16.11
C PRO A 100 -0.25 -28.11 17.56
N ASP A 101 0.74 -27.82 18.42
CA ASP A 101 0.49 -27.40 19.79
C ASP A 101 -0.17 -26.03 19.81
N ALA A 102 -1.36 -25.94 20.42
CA ALA A 102 -2.11 -24.70 20.55
C ALA A 102 -1.29 -23.61 21.26
N LYS A 103 -0.47 -23.97 22.26
CA LYS A 103 0.34 -23.02 23.01
C LYS A 103 1.48 -22.44 22.17
N GLU A 104 2.06 -23.25 21.31
CA GLU A 104 3.11 -22.83 20.37
C GLU A 104 2.53 -21.86 19.33
N LEU A 105 1.36 -22.16 18.78
CA LEU A 105 0.64 -21.26 17.87
C LEU A 105 0.26 -19.93 18.53
N GLU A 106 -0.26 -19.96 19.77
CA GLU A 106 -0.56 -18.74 20.53
C GLU A 106 0.70 -17.89 20.75
N ASN A 107 1.83 -18.52 21.05
CA ASN A 107 3.10 -17.83 21.23
C ASN A 107 3.58 -17.19 19.91
N LEU A 108 3.48 -17.90 18.78
CA LEU A 108 3.81 -17.35 17.47
C LEU A 108 2.93 -16.16 17.09
N VAL A 109 1.62 -16.26 17.32
CA VAL A 109 0.68 -15.14 17.10
C VAL A 109 1.08 -13.92 17.94
N LYS A 110 1.44 -14.13 19.21
CA LYS A 110 1.91 -13.05 20.08
C LYS A 110 3.19 -12.41 19.53
N LEU A 111 4.21 -13.21 19.20
CA LEU A 111 5.50 -12.70 18.69
C LEU A 111 5.34 -11.96 17.36
N ILE A 112 4.50 -12.48 16.44
CA ILE A 112 4.17 -11.80 15.18
C ILE A 112 3.50 -10.45 15.46
N SER A 113 2.57 -10.42 16.41
CA SER A 113 1.86 -9.19 16.77
C SER A 113 2.79 -8.14 17.39
N GLU A 114 3.72 -8.56 18.26
CA GLU A 114 4.72 -7.67 18.87
C GLU A 114 5.66 -7.08 17.80
N ALA A 115 6.16 -7.91 16.88
CA ALA A 115 7.03 -7.45 15.80
C ALA A 115 6.32 -6.48 14.83
N GLU A 116 5.06 -6.76 14.46
CA GLU A 116 4.27 -5.84 13.62
C GLU A 116 3.94 -4.53 14.35
N GLN A 117 3.63 -4.59 15.65
CA GLN A 117 3.42 -3.38 16.45
C GLN A 117 4.68 -2.51 16.48
N ALA A 118 5.86 -3.11 16.70
CA ALA A 118 7.13 -2.41 16.66
C ALA A 118 7.36 -1.75 15.29
N ARG A 119 7.09 -2.48 14.19
CA ARG A 119 7.21 -1.96 12.83
C ARG A 119 6.31 -0.75 12.56
N VAL A 120 5.05 -0.81 13.01
CA VAL A 120 4.10 0.30 12.87
C VAL A 120 4.56 1.49 13.72
N ALA A 121 4.96 1.26 14.97
CA ALA A 121 5.45 2.31 15.86
C ALA A 121 6.65 3.06 15.27
N MET A 122 7.67 2.34 14.80
CA MET A 122 8.83 2.93 14.12
C MET A 122 8.38 3.77 12.93
N SER A 123 7.46 3.25 12.11
CA SER A 123 6.99 3.98 10.93
C SER A 123 6.27 5.28 11.26
N VAL A 124 5.44 5.26 12.32
CA VAL A 124 4.72 6.45 12.81
C VAL A 124 5.71 7.47 13.36
N GLU A 125 6.70 7.04 14.12
CA GLU A 125 7.76 7.91 14.62
C GLU A 125 8.49 8.61 13.48
N CYS A 126 8.90 7.85 12.45
CA CYS A 126 9.59 8.41 11.29
C CYS A 126 8.73 9.41 10.52
N ALA A 127 7.46 9.08 10.28
CA ALA A 127 6.54 9.98 9.61
C ALA A 127 6.37 11.28 10.40
N THR A 128 6.26 11.18 11.72
CA THR A 128 6.12 12.33 12.64
C THR A 128 7.36 13.20 12.63
N ARG A 129 8.56 12.60 12.72
CA ARG A 129 9.84 13.30 12.65
C ARG A 129 10.03 14.01 11.32
N LEU A 130 9.73 13.32 10.21
CA LEU A 130 9.81 13.92 8.87
C LEU A 130 8.85 15.10 8.74
N ARG A 131 7.60 14.95 9.21
CA ARG A 131 6.60 16.02 9.20
C ARG A 131 7.04 17.24 10.00
N ALA A 132 7.72 17.04 11.13
CA ALA A 132 8.26 18.10 11.97
C ALA A 132 9.51 18.76 11.39
N THR A 133 10.25 18.05 10.53
CA THR A 133 11.46 18.55 9.86
C THR A 133 11.11 19.50 8.72
N LEU A 134 10.02 19.24 8.00
CA LEU A 134 9.61 19.98 6.81
C LEU A 134 8.59 21.09 7.14
N THR A 135 8.63 22.17 6.37
CA THR A 135 7.55 23.17 6.38
C THR A 135 6.25 22.57 5.82
N ALA A 136 5.13 23.30 5.94
CA ALA A 136 3.87 22.86 5.36
C ALA A 136 3.97 22.71 3.83
N ASP A 137 4.52 23.71 3.16
CA ASP A 137 4.65 23.73 1.69
C ASP A 137 5.59 22.63 1.19
N GLN A 138 6.72 22.40 1.90
CA GLN A 138 7.63 21.29 1.60
C GLN A 138 6.97 19.92 1.78
N TRP A 139 6.13 19.78 2.80
CA TRP A 139 5.40 18.54 3.05
C TRP A 139 4.35 18.27 1.98
N GLU A 140 3.59 19.29 1.57
CA GLU A 140 2.60 19.19 0.49
C GLU A 140 3.27 18.77 -0.82
N LEU A 141 4.34 19.46 -1.21
CA LEU A 141 5.12 19.12 -2.41
C LEU A 141 5.69 17.69 -2.35
N LEU A 142 6.17 17.25 -1.18
CA LEU A 142 6.66 15.87 -1.01
C LEU A 142 5.55 14.83 -1.20
N VAL A 143 4.35 15.10 -0.70
CA VAL A 143 3.18 14.22 -0.88
C VAL A 143 2.80 14.15 -2.37
N ASP A 144 2.78 15.29 -3.06
CA ASP A 144 2.48 15.34 -4.49
C ASP A 144 3.49 14.52 -5.31
N LEU A 145 4.80 14.73 -5.05
CA LEU A 145 5.88 13.97 -5.69
C LEU A 145 5.78 12.45 -5.47
N ALA A 146 5.25 12.03 -4.33
CA ALA A 146 5.05 10.61 -4.02
C ALA A 146 3.77 10.03 -4.64
N SER A 147 2.80 10.88 -4.99
CA SER A 147 1.52 10.50 -5.60
C SER A 147 1.58 10.39 -7.12
N ASP A 148 2.46 11.13 -7.79
CA ASP A 148 2.60 11.21 -9.25
C ASP A 148 3.26 9.97 -9.92
N LEU A 149 3.63 8.94 -9.14
CA LEU A 149 4.32 7.74 -9.64
C LEU A 149 3.46 6.46 -9.61
N GLN A 150 2.13 6.61 -9.59
CA GLN A 150 1.14 5.52 -9.68
C GLN A 150 0.37 5.57 -11.01
#